data_AF-A0A7C3WW73-F1
#
_entry.id   AF-A0A7C3WW73-F1
#
_cell.length_a   1.000
_cell.length_b   1.000
_cell.length_c   1.000
_cell.angle_alpha   90.00
_cell.angle_beta   90.00
_cell.angle_gamma   90.00
#
_symmetry.space_group_name_H-M   'P 1'
#
loop_
_entity.id
_entity.type
_entity.pdbx_description
1 polymer ?
#
loop_
_entity_poly.entity_id
_entity_poly.type
_entity_poly.pdbx_seq_one_letter_code
_entity_poly.pdbx_strand_id
1 'polypeptide(L)'
;MHDSEMPSRREFLKLAAVGAGAFVVGLAGGYQWGYSSAPRAPGPAQPVTRSISLLGRDAEHQDINTAVIDFFTREKPEYKVEYSPLAYSALYDKMVLALQQGSSAYDLVYMDDPWLPQFGEKGWLTDLEALAKEAGITLDLSDFPSVLIDVGRHPYKTGKLIAFPQMGNVQIFAYRKDVFDKLGLPEPKTWTDVLNACEKIKASGLVEHPIAFRGQKGNPVATAFQPLLYAFGGKILTDDLKRCALDSKAVEALEFLLELKKYAPPGVENFGTADVRDRLVGGRIAMSTETWPGWIKGCGQPSCEQGPRSPRLHHHPRRA
;
A
#
# COMPACT_ATOMS: atom_id res chain seq x y z
N MET A 1 7.74 20.12 35.79
CA MET A 1 8.94 20.16 34.93
C MET A 1 9.61 18.81 35.11
N HIS A 2 9.22 17.83 34.29
CA HIS A 2 9.84 16.51 34.25
C HIS A 2 10.39 16.37 32.85
N ASP A 3 11.71 16.43 32.74
CA ASP A 3 12.42 16.09 31.50
C ASP A 3 12.16 14.61 31.22
N SER A 4 11.50 14.34 30.10
CA SER A 4 11.46 12.99 29.54
C SER A 4 12.79 12.77 28.84
N GLU A 5 13.68 11.99 29.46
CA GLU A 5 14.95 11.63 28.84
C GLU A 5 14.68 10.77 27.60
N MET A 6 15.13 11.26 26.45
CA MET A 6 15.12 10.51 25.20
C MET A 6 15.86 9.18 25.39
N PRO A 7 15.31 8.03 24.98
CA PRO A 7 16.08 6.81 24.94
C PRO A 7 17.29 7.00 24.02
N SER A 8 18.46 6.66 24.53
CA SER A 8 19.67 6.67 23.72
C SER A 8 19.55 5.68 22.55
N ARG A 9 20.28 5.90 21.45
CA ARG A 9 20.33 4.96 20.32
C ARG A 9 20.60 3.53 20.81
N ARG A 10 21.47 3.37 21.80
CA ARG A 10 21.83 2.09 22.44
C ARG A 10 20.66 1.37 23.13
N GLU A 11 19.63 2.10 23.54
CA GLU A 11 18.49 1.58 24.28
C GLU A 11 17.32 1.17 23.38
N PHE A 12 17.13 1.87 22.26
CA PHE A 12 16.24 1.44 21.17
C PHE A 12 16.63 0.03 20.66
N LEU A 13 17.93 -0.26 20.69
CA LEU A 13 18.55 -1.46 20.14
C LEU A 13 18.34 -2.76 20.92
N LYS A 14 17.96 -2.72 22.20
CA LYS A 14 17.70 -3.94 22.97
C LYS A 14 16.32 -4.57 22.68
N LEU A 15 15.45 -3.89 21.92
CA LEU A 15 14.04 -4.26 21.80
C LEU A 15 13.71 -5.31 20.72
N ALA A 16 14.46 -5.37 19.62
CA ALA A 16 14.09 -6.27 18.52
C ALA A 16 14.45 -7.75 18.78
N ALA A 17 15.20 -8.06 19.83
CA ALA A 17 15.72 -9.40 20.09
C ALA A 17 14.70 -10.39 20.71
N VAL A 18 13.46 -9.98 21.02
CA VAL A 18 12.47 -10.84 21.73
C VAL A 18 11.29 -11.29 20.84
N GLY A 19 11.31 -11.00 19.54
CA GLY A 19 10.19 -11.28 18.63
C GLY A 19 10.30 -12.55 17.76
N ALA A 20 11.07 -13.57 18.15
CA ALA A 20 11.16 -14.82 17.38
C ALA A 20 10.20 -15.87 17.96
N GLY A 21 9.00 -15.97 17.37
CA GLY A 21 7.98 -16.92 17.81
C GLY A 21 6.83 -17.10 16.80
N ALA A 22 7.11 -17.82 15.71
CA ALA A 22 6.20 -18.59 14.86
C ALA A 22 4.86 -17.94 14.41
N PHE A 23 4.83 -17.47 13.16
CA PHE A 23 3.60 -17.33 12.38
C PHE A 23 3.46 -18.56 11.46
N VAL A 24 2.60 -19.52 11.81
CA VAL A 24 2.09 -20.53 10.87
C VAL A 24 0.66 -20.16 10.57
N VAL A 25 0.40 -19.58 9.39
CA VAL A 25 -0.97 -19.46 8.86
C VAL A 25 -1.17 -20.58 7.85
N GLY A 26 -1.66 -21.71 8.37
CA GLY A 26 -2.18 -22.82 7.57
C GLY A 26 -3.66 -22.57 7.24
N LEU A 27 -3.97 -22.63 5.94
CA LEU A 27 -5.33 -22.63 5.39
C LEU A 27 -6.10 -23.92 5.77
N ALA A 28 -7.41 -23.75 6.00
CA ALA A 28 -8.49 -24.72 5.86
C ALA A 28 -8.38 -26.09 6.57
N GLY A 29 -9.19 -26.26 7.62
CA GLY A 29 -9.52 -27.59 8.15
C GLY A 29 -10.19 -27.47 9.52
N GLY A 30 -11.51 -27.67 9.57
CA GLY A 30 -12.25 -27.67 10.83
C GLY A 30 -11.73 -28.77 11.75
N TYR A 31 -11.10 -28.37 12.86
CA TYR A 31 -11.01 -29.18 14.06
C TYR A 31 -11.10 -28.24 15.27
N GLN A 32 -12.09 -28.55 16.10
CA GLN A 32 -12.45 -27.84 17.30
C GLN A 32 -11.38 -28.12 18.37
N TRP A 33 -10.46 -27.18 18.56
CA TRP A 33 -9.60 -27.13 19.75
C TRP A 33 -10.07 -25.99 20.64
N GLY A 34 -10.59 -26.38 21.80
CA GLY A 34 -11.11 -25.46 22.80
C GLY A 34 -10.00 -24.58 23.36
N TYR A 35 -9.99 -23.30 22.97
CA TYR A 35 -9.38 -22.25 23.77
C TYR A 35 -10.38 -21.84 24.86
N SER A 36 -10.32 -22.52 26.00
CA SER A 36 -10.80 -21.93 27.24
C SER A 36 -9.64 -21.16 27.87
N SER A 37 -9.48 -19.91 27.45
CA SER A 37 -8.67 -18.94 28.17
C SER A 37 -9.53 -17.68 28.30
N ALA A 38 -10.14 -17.52 29.48
CA ALA A 38 -10.79 -16.28 29.87
C ALA A 38 -9.81 -15.10 29.68
N PRO A 39 -10.30 -13.90 29.28
CA PRO A 39 -9.45 -12.73 29.15
C PRO A 39 -8.75 -12.44 30.48
N ARG A 40 -7.42 -12.44 30.45
CA ARG A 40 -6.59 -12.04 31.60
C ARG A 40 -6.85 -10.56 31.86
N ALA A 41 -7.33 -10.24 33.06
CA ALA A 41 -7.48 -8.85 33.49
C ALA A 41 -6.15 -8.10 33.30
N PRO A 42 -6.18 -6.86 32.77
CA PRO A 42 -4.96 -6.07 32.60
C PRO A 42 -4.30 -5.88 33.97
N GLY A 43 -3.03 -6.27 34.06
CA GLY A 43 -2.20 -5.92 35.21
C GLY A 43 -2.04 -4.40 35.34
N PRO A 44 -1.58 -3.89 36.49
CA PRO A 44 -1.37 -2.46 36.67
C PRO A 44 -0.47 -1.91 35.56
N ALA A 45 -0.89 -0.81 34.95
CA ALA A 45 -0.14 -0.13 33.90
C ALA A 45 1.23 0.28 34.44
N GLN A 46 2.29 -0.31 33.87
CA GLN A 46 3.66 0.13 34.10
C GLN A 46 3.80 1.58 33.59
N PRO A 47 4.58 2.45 34.27
CA PRO A 47 4.76 3.82 33.81
C PRO A 47 5.42 3.83 32.43
N VAL A 48 4.77 4.49 31.46
CA VAL A 48 5.34 4.75 30.13
C VAL A 48 6.59 5.60 30.32
N THR A 49 7.75 5.05 30.00
CA THR A 49 9.04 5.71 30.21
C THR A 49 9.65 6.28 28.93
N ARG A 50 9.17 5.88 27.74
CA ARG A 50 9.80 6.23 26.45
C ARG A 50 8.77 6.49 25.37
N SER A 51 8.94 7.57 24.61
CA SER A 51 8.09 7.93 23.47
C SER A 51 8.82 7.71 22.15
N ILE A 52 8.12 7.21 21.14
CA ILE A 52 8.58 7.03 19.75
C ILE A 52 7.64 7.85 18.86
N SER A 53 8.16 8.83 18.13
CA SER A 53 7.40 9.65 17.19
C SER A 53 7.39 9.00 15.81
N LEU A 54 6.20 8.64 15.30
CA LEU A 54 6.01 8.03 13.97
C LEU A 54 5.18 8.96 13.08
N LEU A 55 5.79 9.45 12.01
CA LEU A 55 5.07 10.11 10.92
C LEU A 55 4.56 9.06 9.92
N GLY A 56 3.29 9.10 9.54
CA GLY A 56 2.77 8.12 8.58
C GLY A 56 1.50 8.51 7.86
N ARG A 57 0.80 7.51 7.31
CA ARG A 57 -0.30 7.70 6.37
C ARG A 57 -1.68 7.49 7.00
N ASP A 58 -2.63 8.32 6.62
CA ASP A 58 -4.03 8.22 7.06
C ASP A 58 -4.82 7.11 6.32
N ALA A 59 -6.15 7.15 6.46
CA ALA A 59 -7.09 6.22 5.84
C ALA A 59 -6.84 4.76 6.23
N GLU A 60 -6.89 3.81 5.28
CA GLU A 60 -6.71 2.38 5.56
C GLU A 60 -5.35 2.05 6.19
N HIS A 61 -4.35 2.90 5.99
CA HIS A 61 -3.01 2.73 6.57
C HIS A 61 -2.98 3.08 8.05
N GLN A 62 -3.84 3.99 8.50
CA GLN A 62 -3.97 4.31 9.92
C GLN A 62 -4.50 3.12 10.70
N ASP A 63 -5.54 2.44 10.21
CA ASP A 63 -6.10 1.26 10.88
C ASP A 63 -5.03 0.15 11.05
N ILE A 64 -4.23 -0.08 10.00
CA ILE A 64 -3.12 -1.06 10.02
C ILE A 64 -2.04 -0.63 11.01
N ASN A 65 -1.59 0.62 10.94
CA ASN A 65 -0.53 1.13 11.81
C ASN A 65 -0.98 1.17 13.28
N THR A 66 -2.23 1.53 13.56
CA THR A 66 -2.79 1.45 14.92
C THR A 66 -2.77 0.02 15.44
N ALA A 67 -3.16 -0.98 14.65
CA ALA A 67 -3.10 -2.38 15.07
C ALA A 67 -1.66 -2.86 15.38
N VAL A 68 -0.68 -2.44 14.57
CA VAL A 68 0.74 -2.74 14.81
C VAL A 68 1.26 -2.04 16.07
N ILE A 69 0.88 -0.78 16.27
CA ILE A 69 1.24 0.00 17.46
C ILE A 69 0.62 -0.61 18.72
N ASP A 70 -0.64 -1.04 18.68
CA ASP A 70 -1.32 -1.68 19.80
C ASP A 70 -0.66 -3.01 20.17
N PHE A 71 -0.29 -3.81 19.16
CA PHE A 71 0.50 -5.03 19.37
C PHE A 71 1.83 -4.70 20.03
N PHE A 72 2.59 -3.75 19.48
CA PHE A 72 3.89 -3.35 20.03
C PHE A 72 3.76 -2.84 21.47
N THR A 73 2.76 -1.99 21.76
CA THR A 73 2.52 -1.43 23.09
C THR A 73 2.21 -2.53 24.11
N ARG A 74 1.49 -3.58 23.71
CA ARG A 74 1.24 -4.74 24.58
C ARG A 74 2.51 -5.54 24.88
N GLU A 75 3.36 -5.75 23.88
CA GLU A 75 4.61 -6.51 24.03
C GLU A 75 5.72 -5.69 24.72
N LYS A 76 5.65 -4.35 24.62
CA LYS A 76 6.65 -3.39 25.08
C LYS A 76 5.97 -2.21 25.81
N PRO A 77 5.32 -2.45 26.98
CA PRO A 77 4.51 -1.45 27.68
C PRO A 77 5.31 -0.24 28.19
N GLU A 78 6.64 -0.35 28.23
CA GLU A 78 7.54 0.74 28.61
C GLU A 78 7.71 1.80 27.50
N TYR A 79 7.22 1.51 26.28
CA TYR A 79 7.21 2.41 25.12
C TYR A 79 5.80 2.87 24.75
N LYS A 80 5.70 4.11 24.28
CA LYS A 80 4.50 4.67 23.65
C LYS A 80 4.85 5.17 22.25
N VAL A 81 4.05 4.83 21.26
CA VAL A 81 4.21 5.34 19.89
C VAL A 81 3.21 6.47 19.66
N GLU A 82 3.71 7.66 19.34
CA GLU A 82 2.92 8.83 18.94
C GLU A 82 2.78 8.84 17.42
N TYR A 83 1.61 8.45 16.92
CA TYR A 83 1.34 8.35 15.49
C TYR A 83 0.77 9.65 14.92
N SER A 84 1.43 10.19 13.90
CA SER A 84 1.01 11.38 13.15
C SER A 84 0.61 11.01 11.71
N PRO A 85 -0.65 10.60 11.47
CA PRO A 85 -1.14 10.28 10.13
C PRO A 85 -1.37 11.54 9.29
N LEU A 86 -0.98 11.49 8.01
CA LEU A 86 -1.22 12.52 7.00
C LEU A 86 -1.68 11.87 5.68
N ALA A 87 -2.42 12.64 4.89
CA ALA A 87 -2.74 12.26 3.51
C ALA A 87 -1.46 12.11 2.67
N TYR A 88 -1.48 11.20 1.69
CA TYR A 88 -0.31 10.79 0.89
C TYR A 88 0.62 11.94 0.44
N SER A 89 0.07 12.98 -0.20
CA SER A 89 0.87 14.12 -0.68
C SER A 89 1.42 14.97 0.47
N ALA A 90 0.61 15.22 1.50
CA ALA A 90 1.02 15.99 2.67
C ALA A 90 2.09 15.25 3.50
N LEU A 91 2.00 13.91 3.55
CA LEU A 91 3.00 13.04 4.15
C LEU A 91 4.35 13.18 3.44
N TYR A 92 4.36 13.07 2.11
CA TYR A 92 5.59 13.24 1.31
C TYR A 92 6.23 14.61 1.58
N ASP A 93 5.47 15.70 1.43
CA ASP A 93 5.97 17.06 1.61
C ASP A 93 6.52 17.29 3.03
N LYS A 94 5.81 16.80 4.05
CA LYS A 94 6.24 16.91 5.45
C LYS A 94 7.54 16.13 5.71
N MET A 95 7.65 14.93 5.14
CA MET A 95 8.83 14.07 5.31
C MET A 95 10.06 14.66 4.62
N VAL A 96 9.92 15.10 3.37
CA VAL A 96 10.98 15.79 2.62
C VAL A 96 11.47 17.00 3.40
N LEU A 97 10.56 17.86 3.86
CA LEU A 97 10.92 19.07 4.60
C LEU A 97 11.65 18.75 5.91
N ALA A 98 11.13 17.80 6.71
CA ALA A 98 11.72 17.43 7.99
C ALA A 98 13.12 16.84 7.82
N LEU A 99 13.29 15.89 6.90
CA LEU A 99 14.58 15.21 6.68
C LEU A 99 15.61 16.12 6.02
N GLN A 100 15.19 17.00 5.09
CA GLN A 100 16.08 17.99 4.49
C GLN A 100 16.64 18.98 5.52
N GLN A 101 15.87 19.30 6.57
CA GLN A 101 16.30 20.16 7.67
C GLN A 101 17.13 19.43 8.73
N GLY A 102 17.30 18.11 8.62
CA GLY A 102 17.93 17.29 9.67
C GLY A 102 17.11 17.27 10.97
N SER A 103 15.79 17.43 10.86
CA SER A 103 14.89 17.44 12.02
C SER A 103 14.91 16.09 12.74
N SER A 104 14.95 16.14 14.07
CA SER A 104 14.79 14.98 14.95
C SER A 104 13.35 14.85 15.47
N ALA A 105 12.36 15.45 14.79
CA ALA A 105 10.97 15.45 15.25
C ALA A 105 10.27 14.08 15.12
N TYR A 106 10.82 13.20 14.29
CA TYR A 106 10.28 11.86 14.04
C TYR A 106 11.42 10.83 14.16
N ASP A 107 11.17 9.79 14.94
CA ASP A 107 12.08 8.65 15.07
C ASP A 107 11.86 7.65 13.94
N LEU A 108 10.61 7.50 13.52
CA LEU A 108 10.18 6.61 12.44
C LEU A 108 9.36 7.38 11.41
N VAL A 109 9.51 6.95 10.15
CA VAL A 109 8.72 7.44 9.03
C VAL A 109 8.13 6.25 8.28
N TYR A 110 6.81 6.24 8.15
CA TYR A 110 6.09 5.31 7.28
C TYR A 110 6.01 5.94 5.90
N MET A 111 6.63 5.31 4.90
CA MET A 111 6.77 5.85 3.54
C MET A 111 6.34 4.87 2.46
N ASP A 112 6.01 5.43 1.30
CA ASP A 112 5.70 4.66 0.10
C ASP A 112 6.99 4.25 -0.64
N ASP A 113 6.97 3.08 -1.28
CA ASP A 113 8.14 2.54 -1.98
C ASP A 113 8.69 3.42 -3.12
N PRO A 114 7.89 4.18 -3.89
CA PRO A 114 8.42 5.00 -4.98
C PRO A 114 9.31 6.15 -4.48
N TRP A 115 9.26 6.47 -3.18
CA TRP A 115 10.06 7.54 -2.59
C TRP A 115 11.46 7.07 -2.20
N LEU A 116 11.64 5.76 -1.95
CA LEU A 116 12.89 5.21 -1.42
C LEU A 116 14.14 5.53 -2.24
N PRO A 117 14.13 5.49 -3.58
CA PRO A 117 15.31 5.86 -4.37
C PRO A 117 15.78 7.28 -4.07
N GLN A 118 14.88 8.25 -4.02
CA GLN A 118 15.21 9.65 -3.73
C GLN A 118 15.75 9.82 -2.30
N PHE A 119 15.10 9.18 -1.33
CA PHE A 119 15.45 9.32 0.08
C PHE A 119 16.79 8.62 0.39
N GLY A 120 17.05 7.51 -0.28
CA GLY A 120 18.33 6.79 -0.25
C GLY A 120 19.46 7.62 -0.84
N GLU A 121 19.29 8.20 -2.03
CA GLU A 121 20.29 9.07 -2.68
C GLU A 121 20.63 10.30 -1.83
N LYS A 122 19.65 10.83 -1.09
CA LYS A 122 19.86 11.95 -0.16
C LYS A 122 20.53 11.55 1.15
N GLY A 123 20.66 10.25 1.42
CA GLY A 123 21.26 9.73 2.65
C GLY A 123 20.46 10.06 3.92
N TRP A 124 19.15 10.32 3.79
CA TRP A 124 18.30 10.71 4.92
C TRP A 124 17.90 9.55 5.83
N LEU A 125 17.99 8.32 5.34
CA LEU A 125 17.53 7.12 6.04
C LEU A 125 18.68 6.33 6.65
N THR A 126 18.41 5.75 7.81
CA THR A 126 19.39 5.00 8.62
C THR A 126 19.77 3.69 7.94
N ASP A 127 21.04 3.31 8.02
CA ASP A 127 21.50 1.96 7.68
C ASP A 127 21.02 0.97 8.75
N LEU A 128 19.98 0.21 8.44
CA LEU A 128 19.34 -0.71 9.38
C LEU A 128 20.20 -1.93 9.68
N GLU A 129 21.06 -2.34 8.76
CA GLU A 129 21.99 -3.47 8.97
C GLU A 129 23.12 -3.06 9.92
N ALA A 130 23.68 -1.85 9.74
CA ALA A 130 24.64 -1.29 10.68
C ALA A 130 24.02 -1.07 12.07
N LEU A 131 22.79 -0.55 12.12
CA LEU A 131 22.04 -0.34 13.36
C LEU A 131 21.81 -1.67 14.10
N ALA A 132 21.34 -2.70 13.41
CA ALA A 132 21.14 -4.03 14.01
C ALA A 132 22.45 -4.65 14.52
N LYS A 133 23.55 -4.46 13.79
CA LYS A 133 24.88 -4.92 14.25
C LYS A 133 25.32 -4.21 15.53
N GLU A 134 25.17 -2.89 15.62
CA GLU A 134 25.46 -2.12 16.84
C GLU A 134 24.63 -2.63 18.03
N ALA A 135 23.43 -3.10 17.75
CA ALA A 135 22.49 -3.62 18.73
C ALA A 135 22.78 -5.04 19.22
N GLY A 136 23.58 -5.81 18.47
CA GLY A 136 23.62 -7.26 18.63
C GLY A 136 22.30 -7.95 18.21
N ILE A 137 21.51 -7.32 17.34
CA ILE A 137 20.30 -7.91 16.75
C ILE A 137 20.69 -8.62 15.45
N THR A 138 20.21 -9.86 15.28
CA THR A 138 20.20 -10.51 13.96
C THR A 138 18.89 -10.20 13.25
N LEU A 139 18.96 -9.61 12.06
CA LEU A 139 17.79 -9.40 11.21
C LEU A 139 17.47 -10.71 10.48
N ASP A 140 16.34 -11.32 10.81
CA ASP A 140 15.80 -12.42 10.02
C ASP A 140 14.99 -11.86 8.86
N LEU A 141 15.57 -11.92 7.66
CA LEU A 141 14.93 -11.47 6.41
C LEU A 141 14.37 -12.65 5.62
N SER A 142 14.51 -13.88 6.11
CA SER A 142 14.19 -15.10 5.34
C SER A 142 12.70 -15.33 5.15
N ASP A 143 11.87 -14.77 6.04
CA ASP A 143 10.40 -14.84 5.96
C ASP A 143 9.80 -13.78 5.01
N PHE A 144 10.62 -12.86 4.50
CA PHE A 144 10.16 -11.83 3.57
C PHE A 144 10.35 -12.27 2.11
N PRO A 145 9.37 -11.99 1.23
CA PRO A 145 9.62 -12.07 -0.21
C PRO A 145 10.81 -11.19 -0.57
N SER A 146 11.82 -11.76 -1.22
CA SER A 146 13.10 -11.07 -1.48
C SER A 146 12.92 -9.75 -2.24
N VAL A 147 11.92 -9.68 -3.12
CA VAL A 147 11.59 -8.47 -3.88
C VAL A 147 11.20 -7.28 -2.98
N LEU A 148 10.58 -7.53 -1.82
CA LEU A 148 10.22 -6.47 -0.87
C LEU A 148 11.43 -5.98 -0.09
N ILE A 149 12.38 -6.88 0.20
CA ILE A 149 13.67 -6.50 0.79
C ILE A 149 14.48 -5.67 -0.20
N ASP A 150 14.53 -6.08 -1.48
CA ASP A 150 15.25 -5.36 -2.54
C ASP A 150 14.77 -3.91 -2.68
N VAL A 151 13.47 -3.67 -2.55
CA VAL A 151 12.86 -2.32 -2.55
C VAL A 151 13.39 -1.45 -1.40
N GLY A 152 13.59 -2.03 -0.22
CA GLY A 152 14.15 -1.35 0.95
C GLY A 152 15.65 -1.07 0.88
N ARG A 153 16.35 -1.53 -0.17
CA ARG A 153 17.80 -1.35 -0.34
C ARG A 153 18.14 -0.13 -1.18
N HIS A 154 19.19 0.58 -0.78
CA HIS A 154 19.77 1.64 -1.58
C HIS A 154 21.31 1.57 -1.65
N PRO A 155 21.91 1.46 -2.86
CA PRO A 155 21.27 1.28 -4.17
C PRO A 155 20.37 0.04 -4.25
N TYR A 156 19.38 0.05 -5.16
CA TYR A 156 18.41 -1.04 -5.32
C TYR A 156 19.11 -2.41 -5.47
N LYS A 157 18.63 -3.43 -4.74
CA LYS A 157 19.18 -4.80 -4.63
C LYS A 157 20.56 -4.97 -3.98
N THR A 158 21.48 -4.03 -4.20
CA THR A 158 22.90 -4.23 -3.87
C THR A 158 23.36 -3.46 -2.64
N GLY A 159 22.66 -2.40 -2.28
CA GLY A 159 23.05 -1.53 -1.20
C GLY A 159 22.52 -1.95 0.16
N LYS A 160 22.80 -1.10 1.15
CA LYS A 160 22.36 -1.26 2.53
C LYS A 160 20.84 -1.19 2.65
N LEU A 161 20.29 -1.92 3.60
CA LEU A 161 18.87 -1.85 3.93
C LEU A 161 18.58 -0.52 4.65
N ILE A 162 17.81 0.38 4.01
CA ILE A 162 17.45 1.69 4.57
C ILE A 162 15.98 1.80 4.96
N ALA A 163 15.17 0.82 4.60
CA ALA A 163 13.77 0.72 5.00
C ALA A 163 13.38 -0.76 5.14
N PHE A 164 12.46 -1.02 6.07
CA PHE A 164 11.95 -2.36 6.32
C PHE A 164 10.53 -2.47 5.74
N PRO A 165 10.21 -3.52 4.94
CA PRO A 165 8.87 -3.68 4.41
C PRO A 165 7.90 -4.03 5.54
N GLN A 166 6.93 -3.16 5.78
CA GLN A 166 5.86 -3.38 6.76
C GLN A 166 4.59 -3.95 6.10
N MET A 167 4.31 -3.54 4.85
CA MET A 167 3.18 -4.01 4.07
C MET A 167 3.61 -4.24 2.62
N GLY A 168 3.31 -5.42 2.08
CA GLY A 168 3.35 -5.68 0.65
C GLY A 168 2.00 -5.37 0.02
N ASN A 169 1.98 -4.67 -1.10
CA ASN A 169 0.75 -4.35 -1.81
C ASN A 169 0.87 -4.73 -3.29
N VAL A 170 -0.24 -5.13 -3.90
CA VAL A 170 -0.32 -5.44 -5.33
C VAL A 170 -1.43 -4.64 -5.97
N GLN A 171 -1.08 -3.95 -7.04
CA GLN A 171 -2.07 -3.25 -7.85
C GLN A 171 -2.84 -4.28 -8.67
N ILE A 172 -4.17 -4.13 -8.67
CA ILE A 172 -5.09 -5.07 -9.31
C ILE A 172 -6.19 -4.33 -10.04
N PHE A 173 -6.79 -5.00 -11.02
CA PHE A 173 -7.98 -4.50 -11.71
C PHE A 173 -9.22 -4.94 -10.93
N ALA A 174 -10.24 -4.08 -10.88
CA ALA A 174 -11.50 -4.41 -10.21
C ALA A 174 -12.69 -4.24 -11.14
N TYR A 175 -13.67 -5.15 -11.06
CA TYR A 175 -14.93 -5.06 -11.78
C TYR A 175 -16.12 -5.57 -10.97
N ARG A 176 -17.33 -5.08 -11.28
CA ARG A 176 -18.59 -5.45 -10.64
C ARG A 176 -19.21 -6.65 -11.35
N LYS A 177 -19.08 -7.83 -10.75
CA LYS A 177 -19.60 -9.08 -11.33
C LYS A 177 -21.12 -9.05 -11.55
N ASP A 178 -21.90 -8.47 -10.63
CA ASP A 178 -23.36 -8.39 -10.79
C ASP A 178 -23.78 -7.53 -12.00
N VAL A 179 -22.99 -6.49 -12.34
CA VAL A 179 -23.21 -5.67 -13.54
C VAL A 179 -22.86 -6.47 -14.78
N PHE A 180 -21.75 -7.20 -14.75
CA PHE A 180 -21.32 -8.05 -15.85
C PHE A 180 -22.33 -9.18 -16.12
N ASP A 181 -22.77 -9.90 -15.09
CA ASP A 181 -23.74 -10.98 -15.16
C ASP A 181 -25.09 -10.49 -15.73
N LYS A 182 -25.59 -9.32 -15.26
CA LYS A 182 -26.84 -8.71 -15.78
C LYS A 182 -26.78 -8.33 -17.26
N LEU A 183 -25.59 -8.02 -17.77
CA LEU A 183 -25.37 -7.63 -19.16
C LEU A 183 -24.86 -8.79 -20.04
N GLY A 184 -24.72 -9.99 -19.47
CA GLY A 184 -24.12 -11.13 -20.16
C GLY A 184 -22.69 -10.87 -20.62
N LEU A 185 -21.93 -10.05 -19.89
CA LEU A 185 -20.53 -9.74 -20.18
C LEU A 185 -19.62 -10.85 -19.62
N PRO A 186 -18.65 -11.35 -20.40
CA PRO A 186 -17.62 -12.23 -19.84
C PRO A 186 -16.67 -11.44 -18.94
N GLU A 187 -15.97 -12.15 -18.06
CA GLU A 187 -14.85 -11.58 -17.30
C GLU A 187 -13.81 -10.96 -18.26
N PRO A 188 -13.38 -9.71 -18.05
CA PRO A 188 -12.50 -9.02 -18.99
C PRO A 188 -11.08 -9.54 -18.88
N LYS A 189 -10.54 -10.06 -19.99
CA LYS A 189 -9.18 -10.61 -20.06
C LYS A 189 -8.19 -9.64 -20.68
N THR A 190 -8.70 -8.77 -21.55
CA THR A 190 -7.92 -7.77 -22.27
C THR A 190 -8.42 -6.37 -22.00
N TRP A 191 -7.56 -5.36 -22.18
CA TRP A 191 -8.00 -3.97 -22.09
C TRP A 191 -9.06 -3.61 -23.13
N THR A 192 -9.05 -4.26 -24.30
CA THR A 192 -10.12 -4.18 -25.29
C THR A 192 -11.46 -4.68 -24.75
N ASP A 193 -11.47 -5.77 -23.97
CA ASP A 193 -12.69 -6.24 -23.29
C ASP A 193 -13.22 -5.19 -22.31
N VAL A 194 -12.32 -4.51 -21.59
CA VAL A 194 -12.68 -3.42 -20.67
C VAL A 194 -13.32 -2.26 -21.43
N LEU A 195 -12.75 -1.83 -22.55
CA LEU A 195 -13.32 -0.75 -23.38
C LEU A 195 -14.70 -1.14 -23.94
N ASN A 196 -14.84 -2.36 -24.45
CA ASN A 196 -16.12 -2.89 -24.95
C ASN A 196 -17.17 -3.00 -23.83
N ALA A 197 -16.75 -3.40 -22.62
CA ALA A 197 -17.62 -3.41 -21.45
C ALA A 197 -18.07 -2.00 -21.07
N CYS A 198 -17.19 -0.99 -21.18
CA CYS A 198 -17.54 0.40 -20.93
C CYS A 198 -18.72 0.88 -21.80
N GLU A 199 -18.69 0.55 -23.10
CA GLU A 199 -19.76 0.89 -24.04
C GLU A 199 -21.11 0.28 -23.64
N LYS A 200 -21.12 -1.03 -23.36
CA LYS A 200 -22.33 -1.76 -22.98
C LYS A 200 -22.89 -1.30 -21.63
N ILE A 201 -22.02 -1.07 -20.65
CA ILE A 201 -22.44 -0.59 -19.33
C ILE A 201 -23.02 0.81 -19.44
N LYS A 202 -22.40 1.71 -20.21
CA LYS A 202 -22.92 3.07 -20.45
C LYS A 202 -24.29 3.04 -21.11
N ALA A 203 -24.47 2.21 -22.14
CA ALA A 203 -25.75 2.07 -22.84
C ALA A 203 -26.86 1.51 -21.93
N SER A 204 -26.52 0.66 -20.96
CA SER A 204 -27.49 0.05 -20.05
C SER A 204 -28.07 0.98 -19.00
N GLY A 205 -27.33 2.03 -18.61
CA GLY A 205 -27.68 2.91 -17.48
C GLY A 205 -27.70 2.22 -16.10
N LEU A 206 -27.19 0.99 -15.97
CA LEU A 206 -27.18 0.25 -14.69
C LEU A 206 -26.30 0.88 -13.61
N VAL A 207 -25.28 1.63 -14.02
CA VAL A 207 -24.28 2.27 -13.15
C VAL A 207 -24.02 3.67 -13.67
N GLU A 208 -23.76 4.62 -12.77
CA GLU A 208 -23.54 6.03 -13.10
C GLU A 208 -22.39 6.21 -14.11
N HIS A 209 -21.27 5.52 -13.88
CA HIS A 209 -20.14 5.50 -14.81
C HIS A 209 -19.56 4.09 -14.96
N PRO A 210 -19.21 3.65 -16.19
CA PRO A 210 -18.61 2.34 -16.37
C PRO A 210 -17.27 2.12 -15.67
N ILE A 211 -16.40 3.14 -15.67
CA ILE A 211 -15.02 3.00 -15.18
C ILE A 211 -14.57 4.27 -14.47
N ALA A 212 -13.65 4.16 -13.51
CA ALA A 212 -12.86 5.31 -13.06
C ALA A 212 -11.42 4.92 -12.73
N PHE A 213 -10.57 5.93 -12.67
CA PHE A 213 -9.17 5.81 -12.36
C PHE A 213 -8.69 7.08 -11.66
N ARG A 214 -7.55 6.99 -10.97
CA ARG A 214 -6.90 8.15 -10.37
C ARG A 214 -6.28 9.02 -11.45
N GLY A 215 -6.69 10.29 -11.54
CA GLY A 215 -6.24 11.22 -12.59
C GLY A 215 -5.38 12.39 -12.10
N GLN A 216 -5.29 12.60 -10.78
CA GLN A 216 -4.47 13.69 -10.22
C GLN A 216 -3.00 13.59 -10.65
N LYS A 217 -2.39 14.75 -10.89
CA LYS A 217 -0.97 14.88 -11.24
C LYS A 217 -0.08 14.18 -10.20
N GLY A 218 0.93 13.47 -10.68
CA GLY A 218 1.93 12.78 -9.85
C GLY A 218 1.67 11.27 -9.80
N ASN A 219 1.92 10.67 -8.63
CA ASN A 219 1.68 9.25 -8.40
C ASN A 219 0.28 8.75 -8.84
N PRO A 220 -0.84 9.47 -8.61
CA PRO A 220 -2.18 8.95 -8.90
C PRO A 220 -2.35 8.57 -10.39
N VAL A 221 -2.12 9.51 -11.30
CA VAL A 221 -2.23 9.26 -12.76
C VAL A 221 -1.15 8.33 -13.29
N ALA A 222 0.07 8.40 -12.75
CA ALA A 222 1.15 7.49 -13.13
C ALA A 222 0.78 6.03 -12.81
N THR A 223 0.16 5.80 -11.64
CA THR A 223 -0.29 4.48 -11.21
C THR A 223 -1.43 3.97 -12.09
N ALA A 224 -2.39 4.81 -12.48
CA ALA A 224 -3.46 4.43 -13.40
C ALA A 224 -2.95 4.08 -14.81
N PHE A 225 -1.87 4.75 -15.26
CA PHE A 225 -1.26 4.55 -16.57
C PHE A 225 -0.36 3.30 -16.65
N GLN A 226 0.37 2.98 -15.58
CA GLN A 226 1.38 1.93 -15.56
C GLN A 226 0.88 0.53 -16.04
N PRO A 227 -0.28 0.00 -15.61
CA PRO A 227 -0.72 -1.31 -16.09
C PRO A 227 -1.09 -1.29 -17.58
N LEU A 228 -1.53 -0.15 -18.13
CA LEU A 228 -1.74 0.03 -19.57
C LEU A 228 -0.40 0.07 -20.30
N LEU A 229 0.57 0.85 -19.83
CA LEU A 229 1.92 0.90 -20.41
C LEU A 229 2.51 -0.50 -20.57
N TYR A 230 2.44 -1.31 -19.52
CA TYR A 230 2.97 -2.67 -19.52
C TYR A 230 2.18 -3.61 -20.41
N ALA A 231 0.85 -3.51 -20.45
CA ALA A 231 0.06 -4.27 -21.40
C ALA A 231 0.47 -3.96 -22.85
N PHE A 232 0.71 -2.69 -23.17
CA PHE A 232 1.13 -2.26 -24.50
C PHE A 232 2.59 -2.59 -24.83
N GLY A 233 3.33 -3.18 -23.89
CA GLY A 233 4.72 -3.61 -24.05
C GLY A 233 5.75 -2.50 -23.78
N GLY A 234 5.32 -1.36 -23.25
CA GLY A 234 6.21 -0.25 -22.89
C GLY A 234 6.89 -0.45 -21.54
N LYS A 235 7.90 0.38 -21.25
CA LYS A 235 8.64 0.40 -19.99
C LYS A 235 8.86 1.84 -19.52
N ILE A 236 8.92 2.05 -18.20
CA ILE A 236 9.23 3.38 -17.64
C ILE A 236 10.74 3.65 -17.74
N LEU A 237 11.56 2.67 -17.35
CA LEU A 237 13.02 2.74 -17.35
C LEU A 237 13.62 1.62 -18.20
N THR A 238 14.83 1.83 -18.67
CA THR A 238 15.67 0.79 -19.28
C THR A 238 15.96 -0.33 -18.27
N ASP A 239 16.34 -1.52 -18.75
CA ASP A 239 16.56 -2.69 -17.86
C ASP A 239 17.71 -2.47 -16.86
N ASP A 240 18.64 -1.57 -17.17
CA ASP A 240 19.71 -1.12 -16.26
C ASP A 240 19.27 -0.03 -15.28
N LEU A 241 18.01 0.42 -15.35
CA LEU A 241 17.36 1.48 -14.56
C LEU A 241 18.00 2.87 -14.71
N LYS A 242 18.86 3.10 -15.71
CA LYS A 242 19.64 4.35 -15.84
C LYS A 242 18.98 5.43 -16.69
N ARG A 243 18.02 5.07 -17.55
CA ARG A 243 17.41 5.99 -18.52
C ARG A 243 15.91 5.76 -18.64
N CYS A 244 15.19 6.80 -19.03
CA CYS A 244 13.80 6.70 -19.45
C CYS A 244 13.69 5.77 -20.67
N ALA A 245 12.69 4.88 -20.66
CA ALA A 245 12.39 3.96 -21.77
C ALA A 245 11.01 4.21 -22.40
N LEU A 246 10.37 5.34 -22.10
CA LEU A 246 9.11 5.72 -22.71
C LEU A 246 9.31 6.05 -24.19
N ASP A 247 8.53 5.40 -25.04
CA ASP A 247 8.59 5.49 -26.50
C ASP A 247 7.16 5.59 -27.09
N SER A 248 6.98 5.22 -28.36
CA SER A 248 5.67 5.21 -29.02
C SER A 248 4.65 4.27 -28.35
N LYS A 249 5.08 3.21 -27.64
CA LYS A 249 4.17 2.34 -26.87
C LYS A 249 3.58 3.06 -25.67
N ALA A 250 4.33 3.99 -25.07
CA ALA A 250 3.79 4.85 -24.04
C ALA A 250 2.71 5.80 -24.59
N VAL A 251 2.87 6.28 -25.83
CA VAL A 251 1.86 7.10 -26.51
C VAL A 251 0.59 6.27 -26.78
N GLU A 252 0.72 5.07 -27.37
CA GLU A 252 -0.41 4.15 -27.61
C GLU A 252 -1.19 3.86 -26.31
N ALA A 253 -0.48 3.59 -25.21
CA ALA A 253 -1.11 3.32 -23.91
C ALA A 253 -1.82 4.56 -23.34
N LEU A 254 -1.26 5.75 -23.55
CA LEU A 254 -1.85 7.00 -23.05
C LEU A 254 -3.10 7.35 -23.84
N GLU A 255 -3.08 7.19 -25.17
CA GLU A 255 -4.26 7.31 -26.03
C GLU A 255 -5.36 6.36 -25.58
N PHE A 256 -5.01 5.12 -25.22
CA PHE A 256 -5.98 4.17 -24.67
C PHE A 256 -6.58 4.62 -23.33
N LEU A 257 -5.76 5.19 -22.43
CA LEU A 257 -6.28 5.77 -21.18
C LEU A 257 -7.23 6.95 -21.46
N LEU A 258 -6.95 7.77 -22.48
CA LEU A 258 -7.83 8.86 -22.91
C LEU A 258 -9.13 8.34 -23.56
N GLU A 259 -9.11 7.19 -24.23
CA GLU A 259 -10.33 6.52 -24.69
C GLU A 259 -11.17 6.03 -23.50
N LEU A 260 -10.57 5.40 -22.49
CA LEU A 260 -11.25 5.02 -21.26
C LEU A 260 -11.82 6.23 -20.51
N LYS A 261 -11.12 7.38 -20.54
CA LYS A 261 -11.59 8.64 -19.92
C LYS A 261 -12.97 9.06 -20.41
N LYS A 262 -13.35 8.76 -21.66
CA LYS A 262 -14.69 9.10 -22.22
C LYS A 262 -15.85 8.39 -21.50
N TYR A 263 -15.54 7.37 -20.71
CA TYR A 263 -16.48 6.59 -19.90
C TYR A 263 -16.33 6.85 -18.39
N ALA A 264 -15.37 7.69 -18.00
CA ALA A 264 -15.14 8.04 -16.62
C ALA A 264 -16.03 9.20 -16.15
N PRO A 265 -16.20 9.38 -14.82
CA PRO A 265 -16.88 10.54 -14.27
C PRO A 265 -16.27 11.87 -14.76
N PRO A 266 -17.08 12.92 -15.00
CA PRO A 266 -16.56 14.26 -15.25
C PRO A 266 -15.61 14.70 -14.13
N GLY A 267 -14.47 15.28 -14.50
CA GLY A 267 -13.46 15.70 -13.53
C GLY A 267 -12.52 14.59 -13.05
N VAL A 268 -12.49 13.41 -13.69
CA VAL A 268 -11.61 12.29 -13.30
C VAL A 268 -10.12 12.68 -13.24
N GLU A 269 -9.67 13.69 -13.99
CA GLU A 269 -8.31 14.25 -13.86
C GLU A 269 -7.99 14.83 -12.48
N ASN A 270 -9.00 15.07 -11.65
CA ASN A 270 -8.84 15.54 -10.28
C ASN A 270 -9.06 14.45 -9.23
N PHE A 271 -9.25 13.19 -9.65
CA PHE A 271 -9.54 12.09 -8.72
C PHE A 271 -8.26 11.55 -8.07
N GLY A 272 -8.28 11.50 -6.74
CA GLY A 272 -7.30 10.81 -5.92
C GLY A 272 -7.82 9.45 -5.43
N THR A 273 -7.11 8.87 -4.47
CA THR A 273 -7.43 7.55 -3.89
C THR A 273 -8.85 7.46 -3.35
N ALA A 274 -9.27 8.42 -2.53
CA ALA A 274 -10.60 8.40 -1.94
C ALA A 274 -11.71 8.45 -3.01
N ASP A 275 -11.54 9.28 -4.06
CA ASP A 275 -12.56 9.47 -5.09
C ASP A 275 -12.89 8.18 -5.85
N VAL A 276 -11.85 7.40 -6.21
CA VAL A 276 -11.99 6.13 -6.94
C VAL A 276 -12.47 5.03 -6.00
N ARG A 277 -11.82 4.89 -4.83
CA ARG A 277 -12.20 3.90 -3.80
C ARG A 277 -13.67 4.01 -3.43
N ASP A 278 -14.11 5.21 -3.05
CA ASP A 278 -15.46 5.41 -2.51
C ASP A 278 -16.54 5.21 -3.59
N ARG A 279 -16.23 5.51 -4.86
CA ARG A 279 -17.11 5.20 -5.99
C ARG A 279 -17.18 3.72 -6.28
N LEU A 280 -16.06 3.01 -6.19
CA LEU A 280 -16.00 1.57 -6.40
C LEU A 280 -16.78 0.85 -5.30
N VAL A 281 -16.46 1.13 -4.03
CA VAL A 281 -17.10 0.53 -2.85
C VAL A 281 -18.58 0.94 -2.74
N GLY A 282 -18.90 2.20 -3.06
CA GLY A 282 -20.27 2.70 -3.12
C GLY A 282 -21.07 2.17 -4.32
N GLY A 283 -20.42 1.48 -5.26
CA GLY A 283 -21.05 0.89 -6.43
C GLY A 283 -21.51 1.90 -7.48
N ARG A 284 -20.93 3.11 -7.49
CA ARG A 284 -21.18 4.18 -8.48
C ARG A 284 -20.35 4.01 -9.75
N ILE A 285 -19.33 3.15 -9.71
CA ILE A 285 -18.60 2.69 -10.90
C ILE A 285 -18.64 1.17 -11.02
N ALA A 286 -18.55 0.66 -12.25
CA ALA A 286 -18.55 -0.77 -12.50
C ALA A 286 -17.14 -1.36 -12.56
N MET A 287 -16.14 -0.57 -12.97
CA MET A 287 -14.76 -1.00 -13.12
C MET A 287 -13.79 0.04 -12.57
N SER A 288 -12.60 -0.41 -12.16
CA SER A 288 -11.49 0.47 -11.83
C SER A 288 -10.21 -0.05 -12.46
N THR A 289 -9.47 0.82 -13.15
CA THR A 289 -8.21 0.44 -13.83
C THR A 289 -7.14 0.00 -12.83
N GLU A 290 -7.28 0.43 -11.58
CA GLU A 290 -6.35 0.19 -10.49
C GLU A 290 -7.10 0.16 -9.17
N THR A 291 -6.78 -0.82 -8.34
CA THR A 291 -7.36 -0.98 -7.02
C THR A 291 -6.29 -1.59 -6.15
N TRP A 292 -6.24 -1.14 -4.90
CA TRP A 292 -5.40 -1.75 -3.88
C TRP A 292 -6.27 -2.66 -3.00
N PRO A 293 -5.83 -3.88 -2.67
CA PRO A 293 -6.56 -4.80 -1.78
C PRO A 293 -7.15 -4.13 -0.52
N GLY A 294 -6.40 -3.21 0.11
CA GLY A 294 -6.84 -2.47 1.30
C GLY A 294 -8.07 -1.57 1.10
N TRP A 295 -8.44 -1.26 -0.15
CA TRP A 295 -9.65 -0.50 -0.47
C TRP A 295 -10.94 -1.28 -0.23
N ILE A 296 -10.88 -2.61 -0.32
CA ILE A 296 -12.05 -3.49 -0.22
C ILE A 296 -11.93 -4.26 1.10
N LYS A 297 -12.69 -3.83 2.11
CA LYS A 297 -12.73 -4.52 3.41
C LYS A 297 -13.18 -5.98 3.22
N GLY A 298 -12.42 -6.92 3.78
CA GLY A 298 -12.69 -8.36 3.69
C GLY A 298 -12.32 -9.00 2.34
N CYS A 299 -11.52 -8.32 1.51
CA CYS A 299 -10.88 -8.90 0.33
C CYS A 299 -10.25 -10.28 0.66
N GLY A 300 -10.59 -11.31 -0.12
CA GLY A 300 -10.14 -12.69 0.09
C GLY A 300 -11.02 -13.55 1.01
N GLN A 301 -12.05 -12.97 1.64
CA GLN A 301 -13.06 -13.73 2.37
C GLN A 301 -14.27 -14.00 1.45
N PRO A 302 -14.69 -15.27 1.28
CA PRO A 302 -15.82 -15.62 0.40
C PRO A 302 -17.11 -14.86 0.72
N SER A 303 -17.33 -14.49 1.99
CA SER A 303 -18.51 -13.74 2.46
C SER A 303 -18.55 -12.27 2.00
N CYS A 304 -17.40 -11.63 1.81
CA CYS A 304 -17.32 -10.22 1.42
C CYS A 304 -17.44 -10.03 -0.10
N GLU A 305 -17.08 -11.04 -0.89
CA GLU A 305 -17.25 -11.08 -2.34
C GLU A 305 -18.70 -11.38 -2.80
N GLN A 306 -19.60 -11.68 -1.86
CA GLN A 306 -20.98 -12.09 -2.14
C GLN A 306 -22.02 -10.97 -1.95
N GLY A 307 -21.59 -9.78 -1.52
CA GLY A 307 -22.48 -8.62 -1.45
C GLY A 307 -22.97 -8.24 -2.86
N PRO A 308 -24.24 -7.79 -3.02
CA PRO A 308 -24.83 -7.51 -4.34
C PRO A 308 -24.15 -6.36 -5.08
N ARG A 309 -23.22 -5.64 -4.44
CA ARG A 309 -22.43 -4.56 -5.04
C ARG A 309 -20.92 -4.69 -4.82
N SER A 310 -20.45 -5.84 -4.36
CA SER A 310 -19.04 -6.03 -4.06
C SER A 310 -18.23 -6.11 -5.37
N PRO A 311 -17.17 -5.30 -5.52
CA PRO A 311 -16.24 -5.46 -6.64
C PRO A 311 -15.46 -6.77 -6.49
N ARG A 312 -15.20 -7.44 -7.61
CA ARG A 312 -14.22 -8.53 -7.70
C ARG A 312 -12.87 -7.98 -8.11
N LEU A 313 -11.85 -8.60 -7.56
CA LEU A 313 -10.46 -8.34 -7.89
C LEU A 313 -9.99 -9.33 -8.94
N HIS A 314 -9.24 -8.83 -9.90
CA HIS A 314 -8.74 -9.60 -11.02
C HIS A 314 -7.35 -9.11 -11.41
N HIS A 315 -6.55 -9.98 -12.03
CA HIS A 315 -5.29 -9.55 -12.61
C HIS A 315 -5.51 -8.42 -13.61
N HIS A 316 -4.52 -7.53 -13.77
CA HIS A 316 -4.64 -6.52 -14.82
C HIS A 316 -4.86 -7.19 -16.18
N PRO A 317 -5.84 -6.70 -16.97
CA PRO A 317 -6.07 -7.20 -18.31
C PRO A 317 -4.80 -7.10 -19.18
N ARG A 318 -4.64 -8.04 -20.10
CA ARG A 318 -3.51 -8.05 -21.04
C ARG A 318 -3.84 -7.20 -22.27
N ARG A 319 -2.88 -7.02 -23.16
CA ARG A 319 -3.18 -6.56 -24.53
C ARG A 319 -3.99 -7.64 -25.25
N ALA A 320 -4.89 -7.19 -26.12
CA ALA A 320 -5.54 -8.05 -27.11
C ALA A 320 -4.56 -8.50 -28.20
#